data_AF-A0AAW2DMD0-F1
#
_entry.id   AF-A0AAW2DMD0-F1
#
_cell.length_a   1.000
_cell.length_b   1.000
_cell.length_c   1.000
_cell.angle_alpha   90.00
_cell.angle_beta   90.00
_cell.angle_gamma   90.00
#
_symmetry.space_group_name_H-M   'P 1'
#
loop_
_entity.id
_entity.type
_entity.pdbx_description
1 polymer ?
#
loop_
_entity_poly.entity_id
_entity_poly.type
_entity_poly.pdbx_seq_one_letter_code
_entity_poly.pdbx_strand_id
1 'polypeptide(L)'
;MGERVGVNKFVDLTTEEFLASYTRYKISTQRSSLNATRFRYEALSEEVPATMDWKEREAVTDVKQQGTRGACWAFSAVAAIEEIIQIKTGNLISLSEQQLVDCSLNGNIGCKGGSMYNAYAYIKQNKGLATEETYPNQEIDGTCDQQKGLLFQLR
;
A
#
# COMPACT_ATOMS: atom_id res chain seq x y z
N MET A 1 -9.13 19.61 20.85
CA MET A 1 -9.90 18.41 20.42
C MET A 1 -9.43 17.25 21.28
N GLY A 2 -10.36 16.54 21.92
CA GLY A 2 -10.06 15.31 22.65
C GLY A 2 -10.41 14.12 21.78
N GLU A 3 -9.56 13.10 21.79
CA GLU A 3 -9.84 11.83 21.12
C GLU A 3 -10.96 11.09 21.89
N ARG A 4 -11.81 10.36 21.16
CA ARG A 4 -12.86 9.51 21.74
C ARG A 4 -12.62 8.06 21.30
N VAL A 5 -12.69 7.14 22.24
CA VAL A 5 -12.63 5.69 21.99
C VAL A 5 -14.04 5.12 21.90
N GLY A 6 -14.22 4.04 21.13
CA GLY A 6 -15.52 3.39 20.93
C GLY A 6 -15.38 1.89 20.74
N VAL A 7 -16.47 1.18 21.02
CA VAL A 7 -16.56 -0.28 20.84
C VAL A 7 -16.46 -0.61 19.35
N ASN A 8 -15.57 -1.53 18.99
CA ASN A 8 -15.33 -1.97 17.61
C ASN A 8 -15.01 -3.49 17.56
N LYS A 9 -14.66 -4.02 16.40
CA LYS A 9 -14.39 -5.45 16.19
C LYS A 9 -13.14 -6.02 16.91
N PHE A 10 -12.42 -5.21 17.67
CA PHE A 10 -11.19 -5.58 18.37
C PHE A 10 -11.32 -5.49 19.90
N VAL A 11 -12.52 -5.22 20.43
CA VAL A 11 -12.72 -4.97 21.87
C VAL A 11 -12.51 -6.18 22.76
N ASP A 12 -12.53 -7.38 22.17
CA ASP A 12 -12.27 -8.65 22.82
C ASP A 12 -10.79 -9.05 22.78
N LEU A 13 -9.94 -8.31 22.05
CA LEU A 13 -8.51 -8.57 21.94
C LEU A 13 -7.73 -7.81 23.00
N THR A 14 -6.71 -8.44 23.57
CA THR A 14 -5.68 -7.71 24.32
C THR A 14 -4.85 -6.86 23.36
N THR A 15 -4.16 -5.86 23.92
CA THR A 15 -3.20 -5.04 23.14
C THR A 15 -2.17 -5.92 22.44
N GLU A 16 -1.67 -6.96 23.12
CA GLU A 16 -0.68 -7.89 22.58
C GLU A 16 -1.25 -8.70 21.42
N GLU A 17 -2.47 -9.22 21.55
CA GLU A 17 -3.14 -9.97 20.47
C GLU A 17 -3.39 -9.09 19.25
N PHE A 18 -3.82 -7.84 19.48
CA PHE A 18 -4.05 -6.87 18.42
C PHE A 18 -2.75 -6.55 17.68
N LEU A 19 -1.67 -6.20 18.41
CA LEU A 19 -0.38 -5.87 17.80
C LEU A 19 0.23 -7.06 17.07
N ALA A 20 0.14 -8.26 17.66
CA ALA A 20 0.65 -9.48 17.07
C ALA A 20 -0.11 -9.86 15.78
N SER A 21 -1.40 -9.52 15.67
CA SER A 21 -2.25 -9.91 14.55
C SER A 21 -2.34 -8.86 13.44
N TYR A 22 -2.49 -7.57 13.79
CA TYR A 22 -2.86 -6.52 12.85
C TYR A 22 -1.73 -5.54 12.51
N THR A 23 -0.66 -5.48 13.33
CA THR A 23 0.42 -4.46 13.16
C THR A 23 1.79 -5.07 12.89
N ARG A 24 1.88 -6.14 12.09
CA ARG A 24 3.13 -6.90 11.85
C ARG A 24 4.12 -6.23 10.89
N TYR A 25 4.07 -4.91 10.71
CA TYR A 25 5.05 -4.19 9.90
C TYR A 25 6.42 -4.26 10.57
N LYS A 26 7.41 -4.85 9.89
CA LYS A 26 8.80 -4.84 10.34
C LYS A 26 9.55 -3.80 9.55
N ILE A 27 9.82 -2.65 10.18
CA ILE A 27 10.78 -1.67 9.65
C ILE A 27 12.12 -2.40 9.51
N SER A 28 12.56 -2.60 8.27
CA SER A 28 13.93 -3.00 8.01
C SER A 28 14.85 -1.90 8.54
N THR A 29 15.64 -2.21 9.57
CA THR A 29 16.69 -1.32 10.08
C THR A 29 17.83 -1.15 9.09
N GLN A 30 17.86 -1.94 8.01
CA GLN A 30 18.71 -1.66 6.88
C GLN A 30 18.13 -0.43 6.18
N ARG A 31 18.69 0.74 6.49
CA ARG A 31 18.72 1.88 5.56
C ARG A 31 19.23 1.30 4.25
N SER A 32 18.31 0.94 3.37
CA SER A 32 18.65 0.57 2.02
C SER A 32 19.39 1.77 1.48
N SER A 33 20.65 1.60 1.10
CA SER A 33 21.44 2.55 0.33
C SER A 33 20.86 2.67 -1.08
N LEU A 34 19.54 2.72 -1.19
CA LEU A 34 18.87 3.18 -2.39
C LEU A 34 19.46 4.56 -2.60
N ASN A 35 20.12 4.76 -3.75
CA ASN A 35 20.39 6.06 -4.34
C ASN A 35 19.05 6.74 -4.68
N ALA A 36 18.14 6.82 -3.70
CA ALA A 36 16.97 7.65 -3.76
C ALA A 36 17.53 9.07 -3.83
N THR A 37 17.28 9.73 -4.95
CA THR A 37 17.38 11.18 -5.01
C THR A 37 16.67 11.70 -3.76
N ARG A 38 17.40 12.42 -2.90
CA ARG A 38 16.80 13.05 -1.71
C ARG A 38 15.51 13.73 -2.15
N PHE A 39 14.47 13.62 -1.33
CA PHE A 39 13.26 14.40 -1.54
C PHE A 39 13.67 15.87 -1.67
N ARG A 40 13.45 16.45 -2.85
CA ARG A 40 13.89 17.81 -3.19
C ARG A 40 12.66 18.71 -3.15
N TYR A 41 12.63 19.58 -2.15
CA TYR A 41 11.69 20.70 -2.05
C TYR A 41 11.91 21.77 -3.14
N GLU A 42 12.95 21.61 -3.96
CA GLU A 42 13.48 22.61 -4.90
C GLU A 42 12.50 23.02 -6.02
N ALA A 43 11.38 22.32 -6.16
CA ALA A 43 10.30 22.66 -7.10
C ALA A 43 9.01 23.17 -6.42
N LEU A 44 9.04 23.50 -5.12
CA LEU A 44 7.94 24.23 -4.47
C LEU A 44 7.96 25.69 -4.92
N SER A 45 7.48 25.96 -6.14
CA SER A 45 7.24 27.32 -6.62
C SER A 45 5.86 27.86 -6.24
N GLU A 46 5.01 27.03 -5.64
CA GLU A 46 3.62 27.34 -5.32
C GLU A 46 3.37 27.35 -3.81
N GLU A 47 2.46 28.23 -3.38
CA GLU A 47 1.97 28.28 -2.01
C GLU A 47 1.25 26.96 -1.67
N VAL A 48 1.78 26.24 -0.68
CA VAL A 48 1.14 25.04 -0.16
C VAL A 48 -0.08 25.47 0.67
N PRO A 49 -1.28 24.91 0.43
CA PRO A 49 -2.46 25.29 1.18
C PRO A 49 -2.31 24.91 2.66
N ALA A 50 -2.95 25.70 3.54
CA ALA A 50 -2.92 25.46 4.99
C ALA A 50 -3.55 24.11 5.38
N THR A 51 -4.42 23.55 4.53
CA THR A 51 -5.07 22.26 4.70
C THR A 51 -5.11 21.50 3.38
N MET A 52 -5.00 20.17 3.45
CA MET A 52 -5.11 19.29 2.30
C MET A 52 -5.84 18.00 2.71
N ASP A 53 -6.91 17.65 1.99
CA ASP A 53 -7.56 16.33 2.06
C ASP A 53 -7.61 15.75 0.64
N TRP A 54 -6.90 14.65 0.40
CA TRP A 54 -6.88 13.98 -0.89
C TRP A 54 -8.18 13.25 -1.21
N LYS A 55 -9.02 12.94 -0.21
CA LYS A 55 -10.36 12.38 -0.43
C LYS A 55 -11.29 13.40 -1.09
N GLU A 56 -11.20 14.67 -0.67
CA GLU A 56 -11.96 15.78 -1.29
C GLU A 56 -11.52 16.02 -2.74
N ARG A 57 -10.37 15.49 -3.14
CA ARG A 57 -9.83 15.51 -4.51
C ARG A 57 -10.06 14.20 -5.28
N GLU A 58 -10.91 13.31 -4.75
CA GLU A 58 -11.26 12.03 -5.36
C GLU A 58 -10.03 11.13 -5.63
N ALA A 59 -8.95 11.29 -4.85
CA ALA A 59 -7.69 10.57 -5.03
C ALA A 59 -7.47 9.42 -4.05
N VAL A 60 -8.51 9.02 -3.34
CA VAL A 60 -8.44 7.98 -2.31
C VAL A 60 -9.58 6.99 -2.56
N THR A 61 -9.22 5.71 -2.68
CA THR A 61 -10.17 4.60 -2.80
C THR A 61 -10.91 4.35 -1.49
N ASP A 62 -11.96 3.52 -1.53
CA ASP A 62 -12.66 3.09 -0.32
C ASP A 62 -11.73 2.39 0.67
N VAL A 63 -12.06 2.48 1.96
CA VAL A 63 -11.27 1.84 3.02
C VAL A 63 -11.28 0.32 2.85
N LYS A 64 -10.09 -0.26 2.65
CA LYS A 64 -9.87 -1.71 2.53
C LYS A 64 -9.47 -2.36 3.85
N GLN A 65 -9.45 -3.69 3.90
CA GLN A 65 -9.07 -4.45 5.10
C GLN A 65 -7.97 -5.47 4.79
N GLN A 66 -6.87 -5.43 5.55
CA GLN A 66 -5.74 -6.36 5.39
C GLN A 66 -5.94 -7.73 6.06
N GLY A 67 -7.04 -7.91 6.80
CA GLY A 67 -7.24 -9.06 7.68
C GLY A 67 -6.25 -9.13 8.85
N THR A 68 -5.98 -10.34 9.36
CA THR A 68 -5.05 -10.60 10.48
C THR A 68 -3.62 -10.87 10.03
N ARG A 69 -3.29 -10.50 8.78
CA ARG A 69 -1.99 -10.73 8.18
C ARG A 69 -1.16 -9.45 8.15
N GLY A 70 0.16 -9.60 8.13
CA GLY A 70 1.12 -8.50 8.03
C GLY A 70 1.26 -7.90 6.63
N ALA A 71 0.15 -7.72 5.91
CA ALA A 71 0.13 -7.21 4.54
C ALA A 71 0.05 -5.68 4.45
N CYS A 72 -0.01 -4.95 5.58
CA CYS A 72 -0.09 -3.48 5.63
C CYS A 72 0.88 -2.73 4.70
N TRP A 73 2.08 -3.27 4.45
CA TRP A 73 3.06 -2.71 3.52
C TRP A 73 2.56 -2.69 2.07
N ALA A 74 1.79 -3.69 1.65
CA ALA A 74 1.19 -3.78 0.33
C ALA A 74 0.07 -2.76 0.18
N PHE A 75 -0.83 -2.67 1.18
CA PHE A 75 -1.90 -1.66 1.24
C PHE A 75 -1.35 -0.24 1.19
N SER A 76 -0.31 0.05 1.99
CA SER A 76 0.34 1.37 1.98
C SER A 76 0.98 1.69 0.62
N ALA A 77 1.62 0.71 -0.02
CA ALA A 77 2.21 0.92 -1.35
C ALA A 77 1.14 1.13 -2.42
N VAL A 78 0.08 0.33 -2.42
CA VAL A 78 -1.04 0.42 -3.38
C VAL A 78 -1.73 1.77 -3.26
N ALA A 79 -2.16 2.19 -2.05
CA ALA A 79 -2.85 3.46 -1.87
C ALA A 79 -2.07 4.66 -2.43
N ALA A 80 -0.76 4.71 -2.20
CA ALA A 80 0.10 5.76 -2.74
C ALA A 80 0.18 5.74 -4.28
N ILE A 81 0.13 4.55 -4.90
CA ILE A 81 0.13 4.39 -6.35
C ILE A 81 -1.23 4.73 -6.96
N GLU A 82 -2.33 4.33 -6.33
CA GLU A 82 -3.69 4.72 -6.73
C GLU A 82 -3.85 6.23 -6.72
N GLU A 83 -3.39 6.90 -5.64
CA GLU A 83 -3.44 8.35 -5.49
C GLU A 83 -2.66 9.08 -6.59
N ILE A 84 -1.40 8.68 -6.86
CA ILE A 84 -0.61 9.35 -7.90
C ILE A 84 -1.16 9.09 -9.30
N ILE A 85 -1.80 7.94 -9.55
CA ILE A 85 -2.50 7.67 -10.82
C ILE A 85 -3.69 8.61 -10.97
N GLN A 86 -4.49 8.82 -9.92
CA GLN A 86 -5.58 9.81 -9.96
C GLN A 86 -5.02 11.19 -10.25
N ILE A 87 -4.00 11.64 -9.52
CA ILE A 87 -3.41 12.98 -9.69
C ILE A 87 -2.87 13.17 -11.12
N LYS A 88 -2.27 12.14 -11.72
CA LYS A 88 -1.66 12.21 -13.05
C LYS A 88 -2.66 12.08 -14.19
N THR A 89 -3.68 11.25 -14.02
CA THR A 89 -4.54 10.80 -15.13
C THR A 89 -6.01 11.21 -14.98
N GLY A 90 -6.42 11.60 -13.78
CA GLY A 90 -7.81 11.85 -13.41
C GLY A 90 -8.66 10.58 -13.23
N ASN A 91 -8.06 9.38 -13.29
CA ASN A 91 -8.78 8.11 -13.13
C ASN A 91 -8.37 7.39 -11.84
N LEU A 92 -9.34 7.15 -10.96
CA LEU A 92 -9.12 6.45 -9.70
C LEU A 92 -9.36 4.97 -9.96
N ILE A 93 -8.31 4.17 -9.82
CA ILE A 93 -8.34 2.74 -10.13
C ILE A 93 -7.94 1.99 -8.87
N SER A 94 -8.80 1.08 -8.39
CA SER A 94 -8.44 0.19 -7.29
C SER A 94 -7.49 -0.90 -7.78
N LEU A 95 -6.28 -0.94 -7.25
CA LEU A 95 -5.22 -1.89 -7.59
C LEU A 95 -5.13 -3.01 -6.55
N SER A 96 -4.50 -4.11 -6.96
CA SER A 96 -4.40 -5.33 -6.16
C SER A 96 -3.25 -5.29 -5.16
N GLU A 97 -3.58 -5.32 -3.86
CA GLU A 97 -2.61 -5.61 -2.81
C GLU A 97 -2.13 -7.06 -2.85
N GLN A 98 -3.01 -8.00 -3.24
CA GLN A 98 -2.70 -9.43 -3.27
C GLN A 98 -1.57 -9.76 -4.25
N GLN A 99 -1.54 -9.09 -5.41
CA GLN A 99 -0.44 -9.27 -6.34
C GLN A 99 0.90 -8.89 -5.71
N LEU A 100 0.96 -7.83 -4.90
CA LEU A 100 2.17 -7.50 -4.17
C LEU A 100 2.52 -8.59 -3.15
N VAL A 101 1.55 -9.03 -2.35
CA VAL A 101 1.72 -10.10 -1.36
C VAL A 101 2.32 -11.36 -2.00
N ASP A 102 1.81 -11.75 -3.16
CA ASP A 102 2.17 -13.02 -3.81
C ASP A 102 3.43 -12.93 -4.69
N CYS A 103 3.66 -11.78 -5.33
CA CYS A 103 4.68 -11.65 -6.38
C CYS A 103 5.88 -10.79 -5.99
N SER A 104 5.78 -9.88 -5.01
CA SER A 104 6.86 -8.94 -4.64
C SER A 104 7.89 -9.60 -3.70
N LEU A 105 8.32 -10.81 -3.99
CA LEU A 105 9.13 -11.63 -3.08
C LEU A 105 10.63 -11.27 -3.05
N ASN A 106 11.05 -10.24 -3.79
CA ASN A 106 12.41 -9.71 -3.72
C ASN A 106 12.54 -8.74 -2.55
N GLY A 107 12.67 -9.29 -1.34
CA GLY A 107 12.84 -8.54 -0.10
C GLY A 107 11.55 -8.30 0.69
N ASN A 108 10.38 -8.67 0.17
CA ASN A 108 9.16 -8.82 0.97
C ASN A 108 8.84 -10.30 1.19
N ILE A 109 8.05 -10.59 2.22
CA ILE A 109 7.72 -11.95 2.65
C ILE A 109 6.20 -12.07 2.85
N GLY A 110 5.44 -11.63 1.84
CA GLY A 110 3.98 -11.67 1.83
C GLY A 110 3.35 -11.16 3.14
N CYS A 111 2.55 -12.02 3.76
CA CYS A 111 1.83 -11.78 5.01
C CYS A 111 2.70 -11.73 6.26
N LYS A 112 4.00 -12.08 6.16
CA LYS A 112 4.96 -11.97 7.28
C LYS A 112 5.62 -10.60 7.37
N GLY A 113 5.32 -9.71 6.41
CA GLY A 113 5.80 -8.34 6.37
C GLY A 113 6.60 -8.03 5.11
N GLY A 114 6.85 -6.74 4.90
CA GLY A 114 7.51 -6.22 3.72
C GLY A 114 7.74 -4.72 3.83
N SER A 115 8.24 -4.13 2.75
CA SER A 115 8.61 -2.73 2.59
C SER A 115 7.97 -2.16 1.34
N MET A 116 7.37 -0.98 1.48
CA MET A 116 6.80 -0.23 0.36
C MET A 116 7.85 0.06 -0.72
N TYR A 117 9.12 0.26 -0.36
CA TYR A 117 10.19 0.47 -1.34
C TYR A 117 10.43 -0.74 -2.26
N ASN A 118 10.41 -1.95 -1.70
CA ASN A 118 10.50 -3.18 -2.48
C ASN A 118 9.25 -3.39 -3.33
N ALA A 119 8.08 -3.01 -2.80
CA ALA A 119 6.84 -3.00 -3.56
C ALA A 119 6.93 -2.07 -4.78
N TYR A 120 7.38 -0.82 -4.60
CA TYR A 120 7.59 0.11 -5.71
C TYR A 120 8.63 -0.37 -6.72
N ALA A 121 9.70 -1.01 -6.26
CA ALA A 121 10.69 -1.62 -7.14
C ALA A 121 10.09 -2.75 -7.99
N TYR A 122 9.26 -3.61 -7.38
CA TYR A 122 8.48 -4.63 -8.08
C TYR A 122 7.50 -4.01 -9.08
N ILE A 123 6.71 -3.02 -8.70
CA ILE A 123 5.73 -2.36 -9.59
C ILE A 123 6.45 -1.79 -10.83
N LYS A 124 7.60 -1.14 -10.62
CA LYS A 124 8.42 -0.63 -11.72
C LYS A 124 8.91 -1.75 -12.64
N GLN A 125 9.39 -2.86 -12.09
CA GLN A 125 9.87 -4.01 -12.86
C GLN A 125 8.72 -4.72 -13.61
N ASN A 126 7.58 -4.86 -12.96
CA ASN A 126 6.36 -5.47 -13.49
C ASN A 126 5.60 -4.56 -14.45
N LYS A 127 5.96 -3.27 -14.51
CA LYS A 127 5.33 -2.20 -15.32
C LYS A 127 3.88 -1.91 -14.92
N GLY A 128 3.53 -2.12 -13.66
CA GLY A 128 2.18 -1.88 -13.13
C GLY A 128 1.69 -2.98 -12.20
N LEU A 129 0.41 -2.91 -11.88
CA LEU A 129 -0.34 -3.88 -11.08
C LEU A 129 -1.68 -4.17 -11.76
N ALA A 130 -2.19 -5.36 -11.52
CA ALA A 130 -3.56 -5.74 -11.77
C ALA A 130 -4.52 -4.90 -10.89
N THR A 131 -5.77 -4.83 -11.34
CA THR A 131 -6.84 -4.23 -10.54
C THR A 131 -7.27 -5.17 -9.43
N GLU A 132 -7.87 -4.61 -8.37
CA GLU A 132 -8.46 -5.41 -7.29
C GLU A 132 -9.53 -6.38 -7.82
N GLU A 133 -10.28 -5.99 -8.86
CA GLU A 133 -11.27 -6.86 -9.50
C GLU A 133 -10.65 -8.10 -10.17
N THR A 134 -9.50 -7.93 -10.82
CA THR A 134 -8.86 -9.02 -11.58
C THR A 134 -7.95 -9.89 -10.72
N TYR A 135 -7.45 -9.35 -9.60
CA TYR A 135 -6.65 -10.05 -8.61
C TYR A 135 -7.09 -9.69 -7.18
N PRO A 136 -8.22 -10.22 -6.70
CA PRO A 136 -8.80 -9.84 -5.42
C PRO A 136 -7.94 -10.24 -4.22
N ASN A 137 -8.03 -9.44 -3.16
CA ASN A 137 -7.45 -9.73 -1.85
C ASN A 137 -7.98 -11.04 -1.27
N GLN A 138 -7.07 -11.90 -0.85
CA GLN A 138 -7.35 -13.20 -0.23
C GLN A 138 -6.99 -13.21 1.26
N GLU A 139 -6.38 -12.14 1.77
CA GLU A 139 -5.93 -12.01 3.16
C GLU A 139 -4.99 -13.15 3.62
N ILE A 140 -4.28 -13.79 2.68
CA ILE A 140 -3.32 -14.88 2.93
C ILE A 140 -2.20 -14.84 1.88
N ASP A 141 -1.13 -15.59 2.14
CA ASP A 141 -0.09 -15.84 1.12
C ASP A 141 -0.66 -16.76 0.03
N GLY A 142 -0.61 -16.31 -1.21
CA GLY A 142 -0.97 -17.07 -2.41
C GLY A 142 0.24 -17.43 -3.25
N THR A 143 -0.03 -18.05 -4.41
CA THR A 143 0.98 -18.28 -5.44
C THR A 143 0.88 -17.16 -6.47
N CYS A 144 2.01 -16.54 -6.84
CA CYS A 144 2.03 -15.48 -7.83
C CYS A 144 1.43 -15.93 -9.18
N ASP A 145 0.23 -15.42 -9.51
CA ASP A 145 -0.40 -15.56 -10.82
C ASP A 145 0.08 -14.47 -11.79
N GLN A 146 1.05 -14.83 -12.64
CA GLN A 146 1.60 -13.92 -13.64
C GLN A 146 0.63 -13.57 -14.77
N GLN A 147 -0.39 -14.38 -15.04
CA GLN A 147 -1.33 -14.14 -16.14
C GLN A 147 -2.29 -13.01 -15.77
N LYS A 148 -2.75 -12.97 -14.52
CA LYS A 148 -3.58 -11.88 -13.99
C LYS A 148 -2.79 -10.58 -13.79
N GLY A 149 -1.51 -10.70 -13.44
CA GLY A 149 -0.62 -9.56 -13.14
C GLY A 149 -0.21 -8.67 -14.32
N LEU A 150 -0.59 -9.02 -15.56
CA LEU A 150 -0.23 -8.29 -16.79
C LEU A 150 -1.35 -7.38 -17.32
N LEU A 151 -2.53 -7.38 -16.69
CA LEU A 151 -3.75 -6.80 -17.26
C LEU A 151 -3.79 -5.26 -17.22
N PHE A 152 -3.01 -4.61 -16.37
CA PHE A 152 -2.87 -3.15 -16.34
C PHE A 152 -1.40 -2.75 -16.33
N GLN A 153 -0.92 -2.26 -17.48
CA GLN A 153 0.39 -1.61 -17.55
C GLN A 153 0.20 -0.11 -17.35
N LEU A 154 0.88 0.45 -16.36
CA LEU A 154 0.97 1.89 -16.15
C LEU A 154 1.81 2.46 -17.31
N ARG A 155 1.15 3.02 -18.33
CA ARG A 155 1.81 3.72 -19.45
C ARG A 155 2.13 5.16 -19.08
#